data_AF-A0A7S4I0Y7-F1
#
_entry.id   AF-A0A7S4I0Y7-F1
#
_cell.length_a   1.000
_cell.length_b   1.000
_cell.length_c   1.000
_cell.angle_alpha   90.00
_cell.angle_beta   90.00
_cell.angle_gamma   90.00
#
_symmetry.space_group_name_H-M   'P 1'
#
loop_
_entity.id
_entity.type
_entity.pdbx_description
1 polymer ?
#
loop_
_entity_poly.entity_id
_entity_poly.type
_entity_poly.pdbx_seq_one_letter_code
_entity_poly.pdbx_strand_id
1 'polypeptide(L)'
;RGDFPGPMPVLLRDDVIDPIQLAAAAAAGAKMALLSVALVGADGLAPLVAEANRLGLESVVRVGTEEEIDVALGAGAKMVCIGDVSTAQAEELLGKLPDDVVSVADFEARDVRGVWKVRDMGFNAIIIGKGLLDVCVRDRVPPAAVIKAMNSKGSVKFGLGMQKGRLEGSKENLGTIAM
;
A
#
# COMPACT_ATOMS: atom_id res chain seq x y z
N ARG A 1 -18.73 2.19 3.86
CA ARG A 1 -19.20 2.96 5.04
C ARG A 1 -18.30 4.19 5.14
N GLY A 2 -18.63 5.31 4.49
CA GLY A 2 -17.71 6.45 4.36
C GLY A 2 -18.37 7.77 4.75
N ASP A 3 -17.70 8.49 5.64
CA ASP A 3 -17.66 9.95 5.89
C ASP A 3 -16.44 10.13 6.86
N PHE A 4 -15.46 11.04 6.76
CA PHE A 4 -15.27 12.41 6.21
C PHE A 4 -13.76 12.70 5.95
N PRO A 5 -13.34 13.63 5.05
CA PRO A 5 -14.10 14.32 4.02
C PRO A 5 -13.96 13.55 2.69
N GLY A 6 -14.92 12.66 2.41
CA GLY A 6 -15.02 11.92 1.14
C GLY A 6 -15.34 10.42 1.34
N PRO A 7 -15.73 9.71 0.25
CA PRO A 7 -16.10 8.29 0.30
C PRO A 7 -14.90 7.33 0.48
N MET A 8 -13.68 7.86 0.60
CA MET A 8 -12.44 7.08 0.68
C MET A 8 -12.11 6.73 2.14
N PRO A 9 -11.85 5.45 2.45
CA PRO A 9 -11.32 5.06 3.75
C PRO A 9 -10.00 5.79 4.07
N VAL A 10 -9.85 6.21 5.32
CA VAL A 10 -8.64 6.88 5.82
C VAL A 10 -7.82 5.89 6.64
N LEU A 11 -6.54 5.74 6.29
CA LEU A 11 -5.55 4.95 7.02
C LEU A 11 -4.79 5.87 7.98
N LEU A 12 -4.78 5.53 9.28
CA LEU A 12 -3.82 6.06 10.23
C LEU A 12 -2.44 5.49 9.89
N ARG A 13 -1.58 6.32 9.30
CA ARG A 13 -0.17 6.03 9.08
C ARG A 13 0.66 6.81 10.10
N ASP A 14 0.96 6.15 11.20
CA ASP A 14 1.77 6.68 12.31
C ASP A 14 2.44 5.51 13.05
N ASP A 15 3.40 5.82 13.92
CA ASP A 15 4.04 4.83 14.79
C ASP A 15 3.12 4.55 16.00
N VAL A 16 2.18 3.63 15.83
CA VAL A 16 1.22 3.23 16.86
C VAL A 16 1.87 2.30 17.88
N ILE A 17 2.02 2.78 19.11
CA ILE A 17 2.56 2.03 20.24
C ILE A 17 1.59 1.93 21.43
N ASP A 18 0.52 2.74 21.43
CA ASP A 18 -0.47 2.80 22.50
C ASP A 18 -1.93 2.78 21.97
N PRO A 19 -2.84 2.03 22.62
CA PRO A 19 -4.28 2.03 22.35
C PRO A 19 -4.93 3.42 22.21
N ILE A 20 -4.44 4.42 22.93
CA ILE A 20 -5.01 5.78 22.89
C ILE A 20 -4.86 6.41 21.50
N GLN A 21 -3.80 6.07 20.75
CA GLN A 21 -3.59 6.54 19.37
C GLN A 21 -4.66 5.97 18.44
N LEU A 22 -5.03 4.69 18.62
CA LEU A 22 -6.11 4.04 17.87
C LEU A 22 -7.46 4.68 18.19
N ALA A 23 -7.74 4.92 19.47
CA ALA A 23 -8.98 5.58 19.90
C ALA A 23 -9.12 6.99 19.31
N ALA A 24 -8.03 7.77 19.34
CA ALA A 24 -8.00 9.11 18.74
C ALA A 24 -8.22 9.07 17.23
N ALA A 25 -7.58 8.13 16.52
CA ALA A 25 -7.75 7.99 15.08
C ALA A 25 -9.17 7.53 14.69
N ALA A 26 -9.75 6.58 15.42
CA ALA A 26 -11.13 6.15 15.21
C ALA A 26 -12.11 7.30 15.43
N ALA A 27 -11.93 8.10 16.49
CA ALA A 27 -12.73 9.29 16.76
C ALA A 27 -12.56 10.36 15.67
N ALA A 28 -11.38 10.47 15.06
CA ALA A 28 -11.10 11.35 13.93
C ALA A 28 -11.64 10.82 12.58
N GLY A 29 -12.23 9.62 12.55
CA GLY A 29 -12.87 9.05 11.36
C GLY A 29 -11.99 8.07 10.56
N ALA A 30 -10.81 7.69 11.07
CA ALA A 30 -10.01 6.64 10.46
C ALA A 30 -10.80 5.33 10.37
N LYS A 31 -10.47 4.52 9.36
CA LYS A 31 -11.05 3.19 9.12
C LYS A 31 -10.02 2.08 9.17
N MET A 32 -8.74 2.44 9.14
CA MET A 32 -7.64 1.50 9.17
C MET A 32 -6.51 2.10 10.00
N ALA A 33 -5.68 1.24 10.59
CA ALA A 33 -4.45 1.64 11.26
C ALA A 33 -3.28 0.78 10.80
N LEU A 34 -2.15 1.43 10.53
CA LEU A 34 -0.88 0.76 10.29
C LEU A 34 -0.25 0.44 11.65
N LEU A 35 -0.04 -0.84 11.91
CA LEU A 35 0.66 -1.36 13.08
C LEU A 35 2.00 -1.94 12.63
N SER A 36 3.02 -2.01 13.48
CA SER A 36 4.34 -2.50 13.09
C SER A 36 4.88 -3.52 14.09
N VAL A 37 5.21 -4.72 13.61
CA VAL A 37 5.80 -5.77 14.45
C VAL A 37 7.13 -5.31 15.04
N ALA A 38 7.96 -4.66 14.23
CA ALA A 38 9.26 -4.15 14.65
C ALA A 38 9.17 -3.11 15.78
N LEU A 39 8.07 -2.35 15.89
CA LEU A 39 7.89 -1.33 16.93
C LEU A 39 7.38 -1.91 18.25
N VAL A 40 6.39 -2.79 18.21
CA VAL A 40 5.66 -3.23 19.41
C VAL A 40 5.97 -4.67 19.82
N GLY A 41 6.70 -5.41 18.98
CA GLY A 41 6.99 -6.82 19.18
C GLY A 41 5.74 -7.71 19.12
N ALA A 42 5.94 -9.01 19.34
CA ALA A 42 4.85 -9.99 19.33
C ALA A 42 3.83 -9.74 20.46
N ASP A 43 4.31 -9.42 21.66
CA ASP A 43 3.46 -9.22 22.84
C ASP A 43 2.61 -7.93 22.75
N GLY A 44 3.13 -6.89 22.10
CA GLY A 44 2.41 -5.63 21.92
C GLY A 44 1.45 -5.62 20.73
N LEU A 45 1.72 -6.44 19.71
CA LEU A 45 0.90 -6.45 18.49
C LEU A 45 -0.52 -6.98 18.73
N ALA A 46 -0.66 -8.14 19.37
CA ALA A 46 -1.98 -8.76 19.53
C ALA A 46 -2.98 -7.87 20.30
N PRO A 47 -2.60 -7.19 21.42
CA PRO A 47 -3.47 -6.21 22.07
C PRO A 47 -3.88 -5.05 21.16
N LEU A 48 -2.96 -4.51 20.35
CA LEU A 48 -3.27 -3.40 19.44
C LEU A 48 -4.19 -3.82 18.30
N VAL A 49 -4.00 -5.02 17.73
CA VAL A 49 -4.92 -5.58 16.72
C VAL A 49 -6.31 -5.79 17.32
N ALA A 50 -6.40 -6.34 18.54
CA ALA A 50 -7.66 -6.54 19.23
C ALA A 50 -8.38 -5.21 19.50
N GLU A 51 -7.64 -4.18 19.94
CA GLU A 51 -8.19 -2.86 20.20
C GLU A 51 -8.63 -2.15 18.91
N ALA A 52 -7.84 -2.23 17.85
CA ALA A 52 -8.22 -1.71 16.53
C ALA A 52 -9.55 -2.32 16.08
N ASN A 53 -9.69 -3.65 16.15
CA ASN A 53 -10.93 -4.35 15.82
C ASN A 53 -12.11 -3.88 16.70
N ARG A 54 -11.90 -3.72 18.02
CA ARG A 54 -12.91 -3.22 18.96
C ARG A 54 -13.39 -1.81 18.60
N LEU A 55 -12.49 -0.97 18.10
CA LEU A 55 -12.78 0.41 17.67
C LEU A 55 -13.33 0.49 16.23
N GLY A 56 -13.45 -0.64 15.53
CA GLY A 56 -13.90 -0.70 14.14
C GLY A 56 -12.85 -0.22 13.13
N LEU A 57 -11.58 -0.28 13.49
CA LEU A 57 -10.43 -0.05 12.61
C LEU A 57 -9.94 -1.39 12.07
N GLU A 58 -9.70 -1.46 10.76
CA GLU A 58 -9.00 -2.59 10.18
C GLU A 58 -7.48 -2.45 10.38
N SER A 59 -6.82 -3.52 10.83
CA SER A 59 -5.37 -3.51 11.08
C SER A 59 -4.59 -3.87 9.82
N VAL A 60 -3.69 -2.99 9.40
CA VAL A 60 -2.66 -3.27 8.39
C VAL A 60 -1.36 -3.48 9.15
N VAL A 61 -0.81 -4.69 9.16
CA VAL A 61 0.39 -5.00 9.96
C VAL A 61 1.64 -4.95 9.08
N ARG A 62 2.54 -4.02 9.39
CA ARG A 62 3.84 -3.89 8.72
C ARG A 62 4.81 -4.96 9.22
N VAL A 63 5.47 -5.60 8.26
CA VAL A 63 6.51 -6.62 8.45
C VAL A 63 7.69 -6.37 7.51
N GLY A 64 8.87 -6.81 7.93
CA GLY A 64 10.13 -6.77 7.18
C GLY A 64 10.90 -8.09 7.19
N THR A 65 10.45 -9.11 7.94
CA THR A 65 11.07 -10.45 7.97
C THR A 65 10.03 -11.57 7.94
N GLU A 66 10.48 -12.80 7.72
CA GLU A 66 9.61 -13.99 7.75
C GLU A 66 9.05 -14.25 9.15
N GLU A 67 9.84 -14.03 10.19
CA GLU A 67 9.41 -14.15 11.59
C GLU A 67 8.31 -13.13 11.93
N GLU A 68 8.42 -11.91 11.39
CA GLU A 68 7.40 -10.89 11.59
C GLU A 68 6.09 -11.22 10.86
N ILE A 69 6.15 -11.94 9.73
CA ILE A 69 4.95 -12.49 9.07
C ILE A 69 4.23 -13.45 10.02
N ASP A 70 4.95 -14.41 10.61
CA ASP A 70 4.36 -15.38 11.54
C ASP A 70 3.69 -14.69 12.73
N VAL A 71 4.35 -13.66 13.28
CA VAL A 71 3.79 -12.84 14.37
C VAL A 71 2.53 -12.10 13.92
N ALA A 72 2.54 -11.50 12.74
CA ALA A 72 1.38 -10.78 12.20
C ALA A 72 0.18 -11.72 11.99
N LEU A 73 0.41 -12.89 11.39
CA LEU A 73 -0.62 -13.89 11.16
C LEU A 73 -1.14 -14.48 12.47
N GLY A 74 -0.26 -14.74 13.44
CA GLY A 74 -0.61 -15.21 14.78
C GLY A 74 -1.46 -14.21 15.56
N ALA A 75 -1.27 -12.91 15.33
CA ALA A 75 -2.12 -11.84 15.89
C ALA A 75 -3.47 -11.68 15.15
N GLY A 76 -3.72 -12.48 14.10
CA GLY A 76 -4.96 -12.46 13.34
C GLY A 76 -5.01 -11.40 12.23
N ALA A 77 -3.87 -10.88 11.77
CA ALA A 77 -3.82 -9.92 10.68
C ALA A 77 -4.36 -10.53 9.38
N LYS A 78 -5.26 -9.80 8.71
CA LYS A 78 -5.77 -10.12 7.37
C LYS A 78 -5.22 -9.22 6.27
N MET A 79 -4.49 -8.17 6.65
CA MET A 79 -3.75 -7.29 5.76
C MET A 79 -2.33 -7.16 6.26
N VAL A 80 -1.37 -7.58 5.44
CA VAL A 80 0.06 -7.52 5.77
C VAL A 80 0.75 -6.55 4.81
N CYS A 81 1.48 -5.61 5.38
CA CYS A 81 2.23 -4.59 4.67
C CYS A 81 3.71 -4.92 4.70
N ILE A 82 4.29 -5.23 3.55
CA ILE A 82 5.74 -5.41 3.44
C ILE A 82 6.37 -4.04 3.19
N GLY A 83 7.25 -3.61 4.09
CA GLY A 83 7.90 -2.30 4.03
C GLY A 83 9.33 -2.34 4.57
N ASP A 84 10.07 -1.24 4.39
CA ASP A 84 11.44 -1.08 4.90
C ASP A 84 12.46 -2.15 4.44
N VAL A 85 12.18 -2.83 3.33
CA VAL A 85 13.00 -3.90 2.73
C VAL A 85 13.40 -3.58 1.28
N SER A 86 14.39 -4.31 0.76
CA SER A 86 14.73 -4.27 -0.67
C SER A 86 13.62 -4.88 -1.54
N THR A 87 13.55 -4.52 -2.83
CA THR A 87 12.58 -5.12 -3.76
C THR A 87 12.72 -6.63 -3.85
N ALA A 88 13.94 -7.17 -3.86
CA ALA A 88 14.17 -8.62 -3.93
C ALA A 88 13.63 -9.33 -2.67
N GLN A 89 13.93 -8.78 -1.49
CA GLN A 89 13.40 -9.30 -0.23
C GLN A 89 11.88 -9.18 -0.15
N ALA A 90 11.29 -8.12 -0.71
CA ALA A 90 9.84 -7.97 -0.78
C ALA A 90 9.18 -9.07 -1.63
N GLU A 91 9.79 -9.50 -2.74
CA GLU A 91 9.29 -10.64 -3.54
C GLU A 91 9.36 -11.95 -2.76
N GLU A 92 10.45 -12.19 -2.03
CA GLU A 92 10.62 -13.36 -1.17
C GLU A 92 9.54 -13.41 -0.08
N LEU A 93 9.34 -12.30 0.64
CA LEU A 93 8.33 -12.20 1.69
C LEU A 93 6.89 -12.30 1.15
N LEU A 94 6.63 -11.71 -0.02
CA LEU A 94 5.31 -11.81 -0.68
C LEU A 94 4.95 -13.28 -0.95
N GLY A 95 5.92 -14.09 -1.39
CA GLY A 95 5.72 -15.52 -1.65
C GLY A 95 5.45 -16.37 -0.40
N LYS A 96 5.59 -15.81 0.81
CA LYS A 96 5.29 -16.48 2.09
C LYS A 96 3.88 -16.17 2.60
N LEU A 97 3.21 -15.15 2.06
CA LEU A 97 1.87 -14.77 2.50
C LEU A 97 0.82 -15.78 2.00
N PRO A 98 -0.12 -16.21 2.86
CA PRO A 98 -1.27 -17.00 2.43
C PRO A 98 -2.18 -16.25 1.44
N ASP A 99 -2.87 -16.98 0.57
CA ASP A 99 -3.76 -16.41 -0.46
C ASP A 99 -4.95 -15.61 0.12
N ASP A 100 -5.35 -15.87 1.36
CA ASP A 100 -6.46 -15.16 2.04
C ASP A 100 -6.03 -13.86 2.72
N VAL A 101 -4.74 -13.51 2.65
CA VAL A 101 -4.16 -12.30 3.22
C VAL A 101 -3.98 -11.25 2.13
N VAL A 102 -4.49 -10.05 2.38
CA VAL A 102 -4.27 -8.91 1.48
C VAL A 102 -2.85 -8.39 1.67
N SER A 103 -2.04 -8.50 0.63
CA SER A 103 -0.67 -8.00 0.58
C SER A 103 -0.63 -6.51 0.21
N VAL A 104 0.10 -5.73 0.99
CA VAL A 104 0.30 -4.29 0.78
C VAL A 104 1.80 -4.01 0.66
N ALA A 105 2.20 -3.23 -0.33
CA ALA A 105 3.59 -2.77 -0.46
C ALA A 105 3.74 -1.34 0.10
N ASP A 106 4.71 -1.13 0.99
CA ASP A 106 5.13 0.20 1.47
C ASP A 106 6.66 0.31 1.45
N PHE A 107 7.24 0.14 0.26
CA PHE A 107 8.66 0.31 0.00
C PHE A 107 8.88 1.23 -1.21
N GLU A 108 10.15 1.54 -1.50
CA GLU A 108 10.50 2.67 -2.36
C GLU A 108 9.99 2.54 -3.81
N ALA A 109 8.96 3.33 -4.16
CA ALA A 109 8.53 3.59 -5.53
C ALA A 109 8.66 5.08 -5.85
N ARG A 110 9.70 5.45 -6.62
CA ARG A 110 10.07 6.86 -6.89
C ARG A 110 9.22 7.57 -7.93
N ASP A 111 8.57 6.82 -8.82
CA ASP A 111 7.80 7.35 -9.93
C ASP A 111 6.69 6.38 -10.37
N VAL A 112 5.96 6.78 -11.41
CA VAL A 112 4.89 5.97 -12.03
C VAL A 112 5.38 4.59 -12.45
N ARG A 113 6.61 4.49 -13.00
CA ARG A 113 7.18 3.21 -13.46
C ARG A 113 7.55 2.33 -12.29
N GLY A 114 8.05 2.91 -11.19
CA GLY A 114 8.29 2.23 -9.93
C GLY A 114 7.01 1.59 -9.39
N VAL A 115 5.90 2.33 -9.36
CA VAL A 115 4.59 1.80 -8.94
C VAL A 115 4.15 0.64 -9.82
N TRP A 116 4.33 0.73 -11.14
CA TRP A 116 3.99 -0.38 -12.04
C TRP A 116 4.84 -1.62 -11.82
N LYS A 117 6.14 -1.47 -11.51
CA LYS A 117 6.99 -2.61 -11.13
C LYS A 117 6.46 -3.29 -9.88
N VAL A 118 6.14 -2.52 -8.84
CA VAL A 118 5.58 -3.06 -7.59
C VAL A 118 4.25 -3.77 -7.82
N ARG A 119 3.38 -3.20 -8.66
CA ARG A 119 2.12 -3.84 -9.06
C ARG A 119 2.37 -5.15 -9.80
N ASP A 120 3.32 -5.15 -10.75
CA ASP A 120 3.65 -6.31 -11.58
C ASP A 120 4.30 -7.45 -10.75
N MET A 121 4.76 -7.19 -9.51
CA MET A 121 5.19 -8.22 -8.54
C MET A 121 4.01 -9.01 -7.93
N GLY A 122 2.77 -8.49 -8.00
CA GLY A 122 1.57 -9.20 -7.54
C GLY A 122 0.97 -8.74 -6.21
N PHE A 123 1.47 -7.64 -5.62
CA PHE A 123 0.85 -7.04 -4.43
C PHE A 123 -0.60 -6.59 -4.70
N ASN A 124 -1.48 -6.74 -3.72
CA ASN A 124 -2.88 -6.32 -3.86
C ASN A 124 -3.04 -4.80 -3.77
N ALA A 125 -2.21 -4.13 -2.98
CA ALA A 125 -2.22 -2.68 -2.81
C ALA A 125 -0.82 -2.10 -2.62
N ILE A 126 -0.68 -0.79 -2.82
CA ILE A 126 0.58 -0.05 -2.65
C ILE A 126 0.28 1.21 -1.85
N ILE A 127 1.01 1.42 -0.76
CA ILE A 127 1.06 2.69 -0.03
C ILE A 127 2.14 3.54 -0.70
N ILE A 128 1.76 4.71 -1.22
CA ILE A 128 2.69 5.66 -1.81
C ILE A 128 2.49 7.05 -1.22
N GLY A 129 3.60 7.69 -0.84
CA GLY A 129 3.63 9.07 -0.34
C GLY A 129 4.63 9.91 -1.12
N LYS A 130 5.91 9.79 -0.75
CA LYS A 130 6.99 10.62 -1.30
C LYS A 130 7.08 10.57 -2.83
N GLY A 131 7.07 9.39 -3.45
CA GLY A 131 7.19 9.27 -4.92
C GLY A 131 6.08 9.98 -5.69
N LEU A 132 4.85 10.00 -5.17
CA LEU A 132 3.75 10.77 -5.74
C LEU A 132 4.04 12.28 -5.67
N LEU A 133 4.43 12.77 -4.49
CA LEU A 133 4.72 14.19 -4.27
C LEU A 133 5.92 14.68 -5.10
N ASP A 134 6.98 13.88 -5.15
CA ASP A 134 8.20 14.21 -5.91
C ASP A 134 7.91 14.37 -7.41
N VAL A 135 7.08 13.48 -7.99
CA VAL A 135 6.63 13.60 -9.39
C VAL A 135 5.81 14.87 -9.59
N CYS A 136 4.87 15.18 -8.68
CA CYS A 136 4.05 16.39 -8.76
C CYS A 136 4.91 17.66 -8.78
N VAL A 137 5.90 17.74 -7.88
CA VAL A 137 6.79 18.90 -7.75
C VAL A 137 7.74 19.00 -8.95
N ARG A 138 8.42 17.91 -9.29
CA ARG A 138 9.42 17.88 -10.37
C ARG A 138 8.81 18.20 -11.73
N ASP A 139 7.68 17.56 -12.05
CA ASP A 139 7.07 17.63 -13.37
C ASP A 139 5.96 18.69 -13.45
N ARG A 140 5.69 19.40 -12.33
CA ARG A 140 4.66 20.44 -12.18
C ARG A 140 3.27 19.99 -12.65
N VAL A 141 2.90 18.77 -12.27
CA VAL A 141 1.62 18.13 -12.61
C VAL A 141 0.75 17.97 -11.36
N PRO A 142 -0.58 18.12 -11.48
CA PRO A 142 -1.46 17.96 -10.32
C PRO A 142 -1.49 16.49 -9.84
N PRO A 143 -1.65 16.24 -8.53
CA PRO A 143 -1.67 14.88 -7.98
C PRO A 143 -2.67 13.94 -8.65
N ALA A 144 -3.84 14.44 -9.03
CA ALA A 144 -4.85 13.65 -9.73
C ALA A 144 -4.33 13.04 -11.06
N ALA A 145 -3.48 13.76 -11.80
CA ALA A 145 -2.89 13.25 -13.03
C ALA A 145 -1.86 12.15 -12.76
N VAL A 146 -1.06 12.30 -11.70
CA VAL A 146 -0.05 11.31 -11.31
C VAL A 146 -0.72 10.03 -10.78
N ILE A 147 -1.74 10.16 -9.92
CA ILE A 147 -2.53 9.03 -9.43
C ILE A 147 -3.18 8.28 -10.61
N LYS A 148 -3.73 9.01 -11.58
CA LYS A 148 -4.29 8.40 -12.80
C LYS A 148 -3.23 7.64 -13.60
N ALA A 149 -2.01 8.18 -13.72
CA ALA A 149 -0.91 7.51 -14.40
C ALA A 149 -0.46 6.25 -13.65
N MET A 150 -0.30 6.32 -12.32
CA MET A 150 0.04 5.20 -11.45
C MET A 150 -0.99 4.06 -11.55
N ASN A 151 -2.28 4.39 -11.56
CA ASN A 151 -3.38 3.42 -11.68
C ASN A 151 -3.59 2.89 -13.11
N SER A 152 -3.02 3.53 -14.12
CA SER A 152 -3.21 3.09 -15.51
C SER A 152 -2.56 1.73 -15.75
N LYS A 153 -3.17 0.91 -16.63
CA LYS A 153 -2.64 -0.40 -17.05
C LYS A 153 -1.39 -0.29 -17.95
N GLY A 154 -0.53 0.69 -17.72
CA GLY A 154 0.83 0.63 -18.23
C GLY A 154 1.56 -0.48 -17.48
N SER A 155 1.89 -1.58 -18.13
CA SER A 155 2.86 -2.55 -17.58
C SER A 155 4.22 -2.19 -18.15
N VAL A 156 5.28 -2.29 -17.34
CA VAL A 156 6.65 -2.14 -17.85
C VAL A 156 6.98 -3.18 -18.92
N LYS A 157 6.30 -4.34 -18.91
CA LYS A 157 6.43 -5.39 -19.93
C LYS A 157 5.91 -4.97 -21.32
N PHE A 158 4.95 -4.05 -21.38
CA PHE A 158 4.29 -3.63 -22.64
C PHE A 158 4.44 -2.13 -22.95
N GLY A 159 4.88 -1.31 -21.99
CA GLY A 159 5.00 0.15 -22.09
C GLY A 159 6.38 0.68 -22.49
N LEU A 160 7.37 -0.20 -22.71
CA LEU A 160 8.75 0.20 -23.04
C LEU A 160 8.92 0.83 -24.44
N GLY A 161 7.87 0.87 -25.26
CA GLY A 161 7.88 1.58 -26.55
C GLY A 161 7.74 3.10 -26.45
N MET A 162 7.34 3.67 -25.31
CA MET A 162 7.14 5.11 -25.20
C MET A 162 8.44 5.86 -24.87
N GLN A 163 9.13 6.33 -25.92
CA GLN A 163 10.16 7.36 -25.80
C GLN A 163 9.57 8.69 -25.29
N LYS A 164 10.44 9.49 -24.65
CA LYS A 164 10.19 10.82 -24.07
C LYS A 164 9.38 11.74 -25.00
N GLY A 165 8.06 11.69 -24.92
CA GLY A 165 7.19 12.58 -25.67
C GLY A 165 5.75 12.44 -25.19
N ARG A 166 5.30 13.42 -24.41
CA ARG A 166 3.93 13.61 -23.88
C ARG A 166 3.48 12.55 -22.87
N LEU A 167 3.22 13.00 -21.65
CA LEU A 167 2.48 12.30 -20.60
C LEU A 167 0.98 12.17 -20.96
N GLU A 168 0.66 11.85 -22.22
CA GLU A 168 -0.66 11.40 -22.61
C GLU A 168 -0.69 9.90 -22.36
N GLY A 169 -1.31 9.49 -21.25
CA GLY A 169 -1.57 8.09 -20.97
C GLY A 169 -2.19 7.44 -22.21
N SER A 170 -1.61 6.33 -22.63
CA SER A 170 -2.00 5.60 -23.83
C SER A 170 -3.52 5.41 -23.88
N LYS A 171 -4.16 6.11 -24.83
CA LYS A 171 -5.48 5.80 -25.37
C LYS A 171 -5.34 4.87 -26.58
N GLU A 172 -4.34 3.98 -26.59
CA GLU A 172 -4.23 3.00 -27.66
C GLU A 172 -5.04 1.76 -27.29
N ASN A 173 -6.26 1.77 -27.84
CA ASN A 173 -7.03 0.60 -28.22
C ASN A 173 -6.09 -0.53 -28.65
N LEU A 174 -6.16 -1.68 -27.97
CA LEU A 174 -5.80 -2.95 -28.60
C LEU A 174 -6.75 -3.11 -29.79
N GLY A 175 -6.16 -3.12 -30.98
CA GLY A 175 -6.84 -2.99 -32.26
C GLY A 175 -8.02 -3.95 -32.46
N THR A 176 -8.92 -3.50 -33.32
CA THR A 176 -10.06 -4.20 -33.90
C THR A 176 -9.74 -5.65 -34.26
N ILE A 177 -10.36 -6.61 -33.55
CA ILE A 177 -10.51 -8.04 -33.90
C ILE A 177 -11.79 -8.51 -33.17
N ALA A 178 -12.86 -9.07 -33.74
CA ALA A 178 -13.33 -9.29 -35.10
C ALA A 178 -14.87 -9.45 -35.04
N MET A 179 -15.54 -9.04 -36.14
CA MET A 179 -16.98 -8.96 -36.45
C MET A 179 -17.82 -7.91 -35.70
#